data_AF-A0A9X7T5W3-F1
#
_entry.id   AF-A0A9X7T5W3-F1
#
_cell.length_a   1.000
_cell.length_b   1.000
_cell.length_c   1.000
_cell.angle_alpha   90.00
_cell.angle_beta   90.00
_cell.angle_gamma   90.00
#
_symmetry.space_group_name_H-M   'P 1'
#
loop_
_entity.id
_entity.type
_entity.pdbx_description
1 polymer ?
#
loop_
_entity_poly.entity_id
_entity_poly.type
_entity_poly.pdbx_seq_one_letter_code
_entity_poly.pdbx_strand_id
1 'polypeptide(L)'
;MIYQFKVALKDIYPTIWRRFQVNGLITFHQLHKTLQIVMGWEEYHLYLFDFGSFTITRPDPTFPPGNTPELNARREKIVDHITKEGQQVLYVYDFGDDWQHDLILEKILPVQPEKQYPVCLEGERHCPPEDCGGVLGYQRILEILATKSHPEYEDTIAWLKKGFDPEHFDLEGVNEQLLQKKKQLNPKEFIKVEESKKPIKLTTAKLKKQLQSLSQQELIELLVDTFKSSKQAELFLTVKLIGEEAIEALLPVYQKKVKDEFFPDRGFAKLRLADAKKAIDEFEKITQSPNHTLELMLFYVEMGVEFTNAYGDIDSRFYESILKMFASVIDRINADDGYDLFEEFEERIAAVVEKTEGIGWGFHENMQYIHEAIRWL
;
A
#
# COMPACT_ATOMS: atom_id res chain seq x y z
N MET A 1 -12.35 -22.31 11.95
CA MET A 1 -11.90 -23.28 10.93
C MET A 1 -11.66 -22.55 9.63
N ILE A 2 -10.79 -23.10 8.79
CA ILE A 2 -10.45 -22.59 7.46
C ILE A 2 -10.94 -23.60 6.44
N TYR A 3 -11.63 -23.12 5.41
CA TYR A 3 -12.10 -23.94 4.31
C TYR A 3 -11.16 -23.74 3.13
N GLN A 4 -10.63 -24.83 2.60
CA GLN A 4 -9.89 -24.81 1.34
C GLN A 4 -10.82 -25.25 0.22
N PHE A 5 -11.07 -24.34 -0.72
CA PHE A 5 -11.85 -24.60 -1.91
C PHE A 5 -10.96 -24.76 -3.13
N LYS A 6 -11.42 -25.60 -4.06
CA LYS A 6 -11.04 -25.51 -5.47
C LYS A 6 -12.25 -25.02 -6.26
N VAL A 7 -12.08 -23.96 -7.04
CA VAL A 7 -13.06 -23.49 -8.02
C VAL A 7 -12.52 -23.79 -9.42
N ALA A 8 -13.36 -24.36 -10.27
CA ALA A 8 -13.03 -24.65 -11.66
C ALA A 8 -14.14 -24.16 -12.59
N LEU A 9 -13.77 -23.46 -13.65
CA LEU A 9 -14.70 -22.97 -14.66
C LEU A 9 -15.13 -24.14 -15.56
N LYS A 10 -16.43 -24.27 -15.78
CA LYS A 10 -17.00 -25.34 -16.61
C LYS A 10 -16.85 -25.04 -18.10
N ASP A 11 -16.86 -26.10 -18.90
CA ASP A 11 -16.94 -26.07 -20.38
C ASP A 11 -15.82 -25.30 -21.11
N ILE A 12 -14.72 -25.00 -20.41
CA ILE A 12 -13.49 -24.46 -20.99
C ILE A 12 -12.34 -25.45 -20.81
N TYR A 13 -11.63 -25.72 -21.90
CA TYR A 13 -10.50 -26.65 -21.95
C TYR A 13 -9.28 -26.01 -22.61
N PRO A 14 -8.07 -26.12 -22.02
CA PRO A 14 -7.76 -26.69 -20.70
C PRO A 14 -8.46 -25.97 -19.53
N THR A 15 -8.70 -26.65 -18.40
CA THR A 15 -9.52 -26.08 -17.32
C THR A 15 -8.87 -24.86 -16.68
N ILE A 16 -9.66 -23.80 -16.47
CA ILE A 16 -9.27 -22.63 -15.67
C ILE A 16 -9.71 -22.86 -14.24
N TRP A 17 -8.80 -22.76 -13.26
CA TRP A 17 -9.11 -23.10 -11.87
C TRP A 17 -8.26 -22.33 -10.85
N ARG A 18 -8.77 -22.24 -9.62
CA ARG A 18 -8.08 -21.66 -8.46
C ARG A 18 -8.27 -22.53 -7.24
N ARG A 19 -7.25 -22.58 -6.38
CA ARG A 19 -7.33 -23.17 -5.04
C ARG A 19 -7.03 -22.10 -4.00
N PHE A 20 -7.94 -21.91 -3.07
CA PHE A 20 -7.88 -20.80 -2.12
C PHE A 20 -8.46 -21.19 -0.76
N GLN A 21 -8.09 -20.43 0.26
CA GLN A 21 -8.50 -20.66 1.64
C GLN A 21 -9.26 -19.45 2.18
N VAL A 22 -10.37 -19.72 2.85
CA VAL A 22 -11.24 -18.72 3.49
C VAL A 22 -11.60 -19.14 4.90
N ASN A 23 -12.04 -18.19 5.73
CA ASN A 23 -12.61 -18.53 7.03
C ASN A 23 -13.99 -19.19 6.87
N GLY A 24 -14.22 -20.34 7.51
CA GLY A 24 -15.50 -21.08 7.44
C GLY A 24 -16.74 -20.30 7.91
N LEU A 25 -16.57 -19.22 8.69
CA LEU A 25 -17.67 -18.43 9.25
C LEU A 25 -18.11 -17.27 8.34
N ILE A 26 -17.54 -17.12 7.15
CA ILE A 26 -17.94 -16.07 6.20
C ILE A 26 -19.31 -16.36 5.60
N THR A 27 -19.95 -15.30 5.10
CA THR A 27 -21.20 -15.43 4.35
C THR A 27 -20.96 -15.82 2.89
N PHE A 28 -21.98 -16.34 2.21
CA PHE A 28 -21.91 -16.62 0.77
C PHE A 28 -21.62 -15.36 -0.06
N HIS A 29 -22.03 -14.17 0.40
CA HIS A 29 -21.67 -12.92 -0.24
C HIS A 29 -20.18 -12.59 -0.09
N GLN A 30 -19.57 -12.88 1.06
CA GLN A 30 -18.12 -12.74 1.23
C GLN A 30 -17.35 -13.78 0.41
N LEU A 31 -17.89 -14.99 0.28
CA LEU A 31 -17.34 -16.02 -0.60
C LEU A 31 -17.39 -15.59 -2.07
N HIS A 32 -18.52 -15.05 -2.54
CA HIS A 32 -18.63 -14.47 -3.88
C HIS A 32 -17.58 -13.38 -4.12
N LYS A 33 -17.40 -12.44 -3.19
CA LYS A 33 -16.35 -11.41 -3.31
C LYS A 33 -14.94 -11.99 -3.36
N THR A 34 -14.70 -13.10 -2.66
CA THR A 34 -13.43 -13.82 -2.74
C THR A 34 -13.27 -14.47 -4.12
N LEU A 35 -14.33 -15.11 -4.64
CA LEU A 35 -14.36 -15.73 -5.97
C LEU A 35 -14.10 -14.72 -7.08
N GLN A 36 -14.70 -13.53 -7.01
CA GLN A 36 -14.43 -12.44 -7.97
C GLN A 36 -12.94 -12.10 -8.03
N ILE A 37 -12.27 -11.97 -6.88
CA ILE A 37 -10.85 -11.63 -6.84
C ILE A 37 -9.99 -12.78 -7.37
N VAL A 38 -10.21 -14.02 -6.93
CA VAL A 38 -9.38 -15.15 -7.38
C VAL A 38 -9.60 -15.49 -8.85
N MET A 39 -10.79 -15.22 -9.38
CA MET A 39 -11.11 -15.38 -10.80
C MET A 39 -10.81 -14.12 -11.63
N GLY A 40 -10.36 -13.00 -11.04
CA GLY A 40 -10.00 -11.80 -11.79
C GLY A 40 -11.19 -11.05 -12.42
N TRP A 41 -12.36 -11.08 -11.79
CA TRP A 41 -13.59 -10.41 -12.22
C TRP A 41 -13.94 -9.20 -11.34
N GLU A 42 -14.87 -8.38 -11.84
CA GLU A 42 -15.09 -6.99 -11.39
C GLU A 42 -16.39 -6.80 -10.58
N GLU A 43 -17.13 -7.87 -10.25
CA GLU A 43 -18.37 -7.84 -9.45
C GLU A 43 -19.52 -7.05 -10.11
N TYR A 44 -19.59 -7.00 -11.45
CA TYR A 44 -20.61 -6.23 -12.18
C TYR A 44 -21.97 -6.92 -12.24
N HIS A 45 -21.99 -8.25 -12.31
CA HIS A 45 -23.20 -9.01 -12.64
C HIS A 45 -23.81 -9.73 -11.43
N LEU A 46 -25.02 -10.25 -11.64
CA LEU A 46 -25.70 -11.13 -10.68
C LEU A 46 -24.95 -12.46 -10.52
N TYR A 47 -25.17 -13.12 -9.39
CA TYR A 47 -24.58 -14.41 -9.09
C TYR A 47 -25.54 -15.28 -8.27
N LEU A 48 -25.32 -16.58 -8.27
CA LEU A 48 -25.98 -17.51 -7.35
C LEU A 48 -25.08 -18.70 -7.01
N PHE A 49 -25.40 -19.35 -5.90
CA PHE A 49 -24.90 -20.68 -5.54
C PHE A 49 -26.07 -21.65 -5.59
N ASP A 50 -25.97 -22.70 -6.40
CA ASP A 50 -27.02 -23.68 -6.61
C ASP A 50 -26.72 -24.99 -5.86
N PHE A 51 -27.65 -25.38 -4.98
CA PHE A 51 -27.64 -26.61 -4.19
C PHE A 51 -28.64 -27.65 -4.71
N GLY A 52 -29.25 -27.40 -5.87
CA GLY A 52 -30.27 -28.22 -6.54
C GLY A 52 -31.67 -28.02 -5.98
N SER A 53 -31.84 -28.10 -4.66
CA SER A 53 -33.15 -27.92 -4.00
C SER A 53 -33.46 -26.48 -3.60
N PHE A 54 -32.43 -25.64 -3.50
CA PHE A 54 -32.52 -24.21 -3.22
C PHE A 54 -31.28 -23.51 -3.78
N THR A 55 -31.36 -22.18 -3.92
CA THR A 55 -30.23 -21.34 -4.29
C THR A 55 -29.91 -20.35 -3.18
N ILE A 56 -28.65 -19.88 -3.14
CA ILE A 56 -28.22 -18.78 -2.28
C ILE A 56 -27.75 -17.65 -3.19
N THR A 57 -28.43 -16.50 -3.15
CA THR A 57 -28.14 -15.34 -4.00
C THR A 57 -28.29 -14.03 -3.23
N ARG A 58 -27.88 -12.90 -3.82
CA ARG A 58 -28.19 -11.57 -3.29
C ARG A 58 -29.60 -11.22 -3.75
N PRO A 59 -30.55 -10.94 -2.82
CA PRO A 59 -31.89 -10.53 -3.22
C PRO A 59 -31.84 -9.29 -4.10
N ASP A 60 -32.49 -9.34 -5.26
CA ASP A 60 -32.60 -8.23 -6.19
C ASP A 60 -34.08 -7.84 -6.33
N PRO A 61 -34.47 -6.59 -6.03
CA PRO A 61 -35.87 -6.16 -6.12
C PRO A 61 -36.38 -6.08 -7.57
N THR A 62 -35.48 -6.07 -8.56
CA THR A 62 -35.82 -6.00 -9.99
C THR A 62 -35.90 -7.38 -10.64
N PHE A 63 -35.34 -8.41 -9.99
CA PHE A 63 -35.37 -9.79 -10.45
C PHE A 63 -36.07 -10.67 -9.41
N PRO A 64 -37.40 -10.87 -9.52
CA PRO A 64 -38.15 -11.65 -8.53
C PRO A 64 -37.69 -13.11 -8.52
N PRO A 65 -37.75 -13.77 -7.34
CA PRO A 65 -37.31 -15.15 -7.22
C PRO A 65 -38.09 -16.09 -8.14
N GLY A 66 -37.38 -17.08 -8.68
CA GLY A 66 -37.98 -18.13 -9.50
C GLY A 66 -38.79 -19.15 -8.69
N ASN A 67 -39.03 -20.32 -9.29
CA ASN A 67 -39.71 -21.44 -8.60
C ASN A 67 -38.84 -22.16 -7.56
N THR A 68 -37.52 -21.90 -7.57
CA THR A 68 -36.57 -22.49 -6.63
C THR A 68 -36.45 -21.59 -5.40
N PRO A 69 -36.53 -22.12 -4.17
CA PRO A 69 -36.34 -21.32 -2.96
C PRO A 69 -35.00 -20.58 -2.95
N GLU A 70 -35.03 -19.27 -2.65
CA GLU A 70 -33.83 -18.43 -2.62
C GLU A 70 -33.51 -17.97 -1.19
N LEU A 71 -32.29 -18.25 -0.73
CA LEU A 71 -31.75 -17.77 0.54
C LEU A 71 -30.82 -16.57 0.33
N ASN A 72 -30.70 -15.73 1.36
CA ASN A 72 -29.96 -14.47 1.27
C ASN A 72 -28.46 -14.66 1.54
N ALA A 73 -27.64 -14.48 0.50
CA ALA A 73 -26.18 -14.62 0.56
C ALA A 73 -25.48 -13.71 1.58
N ARG A 74 -26.10 -12.59 2.01
CA ARG A 74 -25.53 -11.71 3.06
C ARG A 74 -25.77 -12.23 4.48
N ARG A 75 -26.62 -13.25 4.65
CA ARG A 75 -27.01 -13.82 5.94
C ARG A 75 -26.52 -15.26 6.10
N GLU A 76 -26.66 -16.07 5.06
CA GLU A 76 -26.25 -17.47 5.07
C GLU A 76 -24.72 -17.59 5.15
N LYS A 77 -24.21 -18.41 6.08
CA LYS A 77 -22.78 -18.70 6.20
C LYS A 77 -22.40 -19.98 5.48
N ILE A 78 -21.17 -20.04 4.99
CA ILE A 78 -20.71 -21.19 4.22
C ILE A 78 -20.70 -22.48 5.05
N VAL A 79 -20.37 -22.41 6.34
CA VAL A 79 -20.39 -23.55 7.26
C VAL A 79 -21.79 -24.14 7.49
N ASP A 80 -22.85 -23.35 7.30
CA ASP A 80 -24.22 -23.82 7.55
C ASP A 80 -24.73 -24.72 6.41
N HIS A 81 -24.11 -24.61 5.22
CA HIS A 81 -24.57 -25.27 3.99
C HIS A 81 -23.52 -26.21 3.37
N ILE A 82 -22.22 -25.90 3.52
CA ILE A 82 -21.10 -26.70 3.02
C ILE A 82 -20.37 -27.30 4.22
N THR A 83 -20.61 -28.58 4.50
CA THR A 83 -20.24 -29.20 5.78
C THR A 83 -19.23 -30.34 5.66
N LYS A 84 -18.96 -30.84 4.45
CA LYS A 84 -18.12 -32.03 4.23
C LYS A 84 -17.07 -31.79 3.15
N GLU A 85 -15.87 -32.31 3.37
CA GLU A 85 -14.85 -32.40 2.33
C GLU A 85 -15.38 -33.24 1.15
N GLY A 86 -15.10 -32.79 -0.07
CA GLY A 86 -15.65 -33.33 -1.31
C GLY A 86 -17.04 -32.78 -1.68
N GLN A 87 -17.70 -31.99 -0.83
CA GLN A 87 -18.97 -31.37 -1.19
C GLN A 87 -18.77 -30.34 -2.31
N GLN A 88 -19.56 -30.48 -3.38
CA GLN A 88 -19.55 -29.61 -4.55
C GLN A 88 -20.82 -28.74 -4.57
N VAL A 89 -20.66 -27.49 -4.96
CA VAL A 89 -21.72 -26.50 -5.16
C VAL A 89 -21.47 -25.84 -6.51
N LEU A 90 -22.54 -25.61 -7.27
CA LEU A 90 -22.45 -24.86 -8.52
C LEU A 90 -22.49 -23.37 -8.21
N TYR A 91 -21.48 -22.62 -8.66
CA TYR A 91 -21.46 -21.15 -8.56
C TYR A 91 -21.64 -20.56 -9.96
N VAL A 92 -22.69 -19.77 -10.15
CA VAL A 92 -23.01 -19.11 -11.42
C VAL A 92 -22.77 -17.61 -11.25
N TYR A 93 -22.04 -17.02 -12.18
CA TYR A 93 -21.78 -15.58 -12.26
C TYR A 93 -22.16 -15.06 -13.64
N ASP A 94 -22.76 -13.89 -13.67
CA ASP A 94 -23.33 -13.28 -14.86
C ASP A 94 -24.44 -14.12 -15.52
N PHE A 95 -25.69 -13.72 -15.30
CA PHE A 95 -26.83 -14.43 -15.89
C PHE A 95 -27.00 -14.16 -17.39
N GLY A 96 -26.24 -13.21 -17.96
CA GLY A 96 -26.13 -13.01 -19.40
C GLY A 96 -25.19 -14.05 -20.02
N ASP A 97 -23.93 -14.05 -19.57
CA ASP A 97 -22.86 -14.90 -20.12
C ASP A 97 -22.84 -16.34 -19.54
N ASP A 98 -23.57 -16.59 -18.46
CA ASP A 98 -23.76 -17.88 -17.77
C ASP A 98 -22.45 -18.56 -17.35
N TRP A 99 -21.58 -17.84 -16.63
CA TRP A 99 -20.32 -18.41 -16.16
C TRP A 99 -20.54 -19.39 -15.00
N GLN A 100 -20.51 -20.67 -15.32
CA GLN A 100 -20.71 -21.75 -14.36
C GLN A 100 -19.39 -22.31 -13.81
N HIS A 101 -19.36 -22.54 -12.49
CA HIS A 101 -18.19 -23.04 -11.79
C HIS A 101 -18.52 -24.20 -10.88
N ASP A 102 -17.67 -25.22 -10.91
CA ASP A 102 -17.65 -26.25 -9.89
C ASP A 102 -16.82 -25.76 -8.71
N LEU A 103 -17.49 -25.50 -7.58
CA LEU A 103 -16.85 -25.12 -6.32
C LEU A 103 -16.84 -26.31 -5.37
N ILE A 104 -15.66 -26.84 -5.06
CA ILE A 104 -15.47 -28.05 -4.26
C ILE A 104 -14.74 -27.70 -2.97
N LEU A 105 -15.32 -28.06 -1.81
CA LEU A 105 -14.63 -27.99 -0.53
C LEU A 105 -13.62 -29.15 -0.44
N GLU A 106 -12.34 -28.87 -0.65
CA GLU A 106 -11.30 -29.91 -0.62
C GLU A 106 -10.90 -30.29 0.81
N LYS A 107 -10.73 -29.30 1.69
CA LYS A 107 -10.24 -29.53 3.06
C LYS A 107 -10.87 -28.58 4.09
N ILE A 108 -11.10 -29.07 5.30
CA ILE A 108 -11.44 -28.27 6.49
C ILE A 108 -10.25 -28.29 7.45
N LEU A 109 -9.59 -27.14 7.58
CA LEU A 109 -8.34 -27.00 8.32
C LEU A 109 -8.53 -26.21 9.63
N PRO A 110 -7.69 -26.46 10.65
CA PRO A 110 -7.61 -25.58 11.80
C PRO A 110 -7.11 -24.19 11.39
N VAL A 111 -7.49 -23.16 12.15
CA VAL A 111 -6.96 -21.81 11.96
C VAL A 111 -5.50 -21.80 12.38
N GLN A 112 -4.62 -21.33 11.50
CA GLN A 112 -3.19 -21.15 11.78
C GLN A 112 -2.94 -19.67 12.11
N PRO A 113 -2.58 -19.32 13.36
CA PRO A 113 -2.42 -17.93 13.79
C PRO A 113 -1.43 -17.07 12.99
N GLU A 114 -0.43 -17.71 12.41
CA GLU A 114 0.65 -17.11 11.63
C GLU A 114 0.30 -16.91 10.15
N LYS A 115 -0.80 -17.52 9.68
CA LYS A 115 -1.26 -17.40 8.29
C LYS A 115 -2.33 -16.35 8.13
N GLN A 116 -2.29 -15.69 6.98
CA GLN A 116 -3.30 -14.72 6.59
C GLN A 116 -4.38 -15.40 5.75
N TYR A 117 -5.62 -14.95 5.96
CA TYR A 117 -6.80 -15.40 5.23
C TYR A 117 -7.62 -14.17 4.81
N PRO A 118 -8.35 -14.22 3.68
CA PRO A 118 -8.28 -15.26 2.66
C PRO A 118 -6.92 -15.27 1.92
N VAL A 119 -6.56 -16.41 1.32
CA VAL A 119 -5.32 -16.57 0.55
C VAL A 119 -5.57 -17.51 -0.64
N CYS A 120 -5.10 -17.13 -1.82
CA CYS A 120 -5.01 -18.02 -2.97
C CYS A 120 -3.69 -18.80 -2.88
N LEU A 121 -3.76 -20.12 -3.02
CA LEU A 121 -2.60 -21.00 -2.90
C LEU A 121 -1.95 -21.25 -4.25
N GLU A 122 -2.77 -21.45 -5.28
CA GLU A 122 -2.35 -21.83 -6.63
C GLU A 122 -3.53 -21.76 -7.59
N GLY A 123 -3.25 -21.82 -8.88
CA GLY A 123 -4.22 -21.78 -9.95
C GLY A 123 -3.54 -21.81 -11.31
N GLU A 124 -4.32 -22.00 -12.36
CA GLU A 124 -3.80 -22.05 -13.73
C GLU A 124 -4.71 -21.28 -14.69
N ARG A 125 -4.09 -20.67 -15.70
CA ARG A 125 -4.70 -19.90 -16.80
C ARG A 125 -5.41 -18.63 -16.35
N HIS A 126 -5.48 -17.65 -17.24
CA HIS A 126 -6.21 -16.42 -17.02
C HIS A 126 -7.71 -16.67 -17.23
N CYS A 127 -8.56 -16.11 -16.38
CA CYS A 127 -10.01 -16.21 -16.57
C CYS A 127 -10.49 -15.40 -17.79
N PRO A 128 -11.64 -15.77 -18.36
CA PRO A 128 -12.26 -15.00 -19.43
C PRO A 128 -12.47 -13.54 -19.00
N PRO A 129 -12.23 -12.56 -19.91
CA PRO A 129 -12.61 -11.17 -19.66
C PRO A 129 -14.12 -11.04 -19.39
N GLU A 130 -14.50 -10.02 -18.62
CA GLU A 130 -15.91 -9.62 -18.44
C GLU A 130 -16.55 -9.33 -19.80
N ASP A 131 -17.85 -9.60 -19.91
CA ASP A 131 -18.68 -9.32 -21.10
C ASP A 131 -18.15 -9.89 -22.42
N CYS A 132 -17.41 -11.01 -22.39
CA CYS A 132 -16.87 -11.62 -23.60
C CYS A 132 -17.85 -12.55 -24.33
N GLY A 133 -19.09 -12.68 -23.85
CA GLY A 133 -20.14 -13.48 -24.50
C GLY A 133 -20.12 -14.95 -24.09
N GLY A 134 -19.82 -15.21 -22.82
CA GLY A 134 -19.81 -16.55 -22.24
C GLY A 134 -18.75 -17.47 -22.85
N VAL A 135 -18.92 -18.79 -22.62
CA VAL A 135 -17.96 -19.81 -23.02
C VAL A 135 -17.63 -19.76 -24.52
N LEU A 136 -18.64 -19.60 -25.38
CA LEU A 136 -18.44 -19.55 -26.83
C LEU A 136 -17.69 -18.29 -27.28
N GLY A 137 -18.02 -17.14 -26.71
CA GLY A 137 -17.33 -15.89 -27.00
C GLY A 137 -15.86 -15.94 -26.58
N TYR A 138 -15.57 -16.50 -25.41
CA TYR A 138 -14.18 -16.69 -24.98
C TYR A 138 -13.41 -17.70 -25.86
N GLN A 139 -14.03 -18.82 -26.25
CA GLN A 139 -13.41 -19.77 -27.18
C GLN A 139 -13.07 -19.10 -28.51
N ARG A 140 -13.97 -18.25 -29.04
CA ARG A 140 -13.71 -17.45 -30.24
C ARG A 140 -12.51 -16.51 -30.07
N ILE A 141 -12.41 -15.83 -28.92
CA ILE A 141 -11.23 -14.99 -28.60
C ILE A 141 -9.94 -15.82 -28.64
N LEU A 142 -9.93 -17.01 -28.02
CA LEU A 142 -8.76 -17.89 -28.02
C LEU A 142 -8.36 -18.32 -29.44
N GLU A 143 -9.33 -18.65 -30.29
CA GLU A 143 -9.08 -19.00 -31.70
C GLU A 143 -8.45 -17.85 -32.48
N ILE A 144 -8.95 -16.63 -32.27
CA ILE A 144 -8.43 -15.41 -32.89
C ILE A 144 -6.98 -15.17 -32.43
N LEU A 145 -6.73 -15.22 -31.12
CA LEU A 145 -5.40 -15.01 -30.53
C LEU A 145 -4.37 -16.06 -31.01
N ALA A 146 -4.80 -17.29 -31.24
CA ALA A 146 -3.95 -18.34 -31.80
C ALA A 146 -3.54 -18.08 -33.26
N THR A 147 -4.29 -17.25 -33.99
CA THR A 147 -4.09 -16.99 -35.42
C THR A 147 -3.84 -15.50 -35.68
N LYS A 148 -2.57 -15.07 -35.63
CA LYS A 148 -2.20 -13.64 -35.83
C LYS A 148 -2.65 -13.02 -37.15
N SER A 149 -2.91 -13.84 -38.17
CA SER A 149 -3.45 -13.39 -39.47
C SER A 149 -4.98 -13.38 -39.54
N HIS A 150 -5.67 -13.66 -38.43
CA HIS A 150 -7.12 -13.69 -38.40
C HIS A 150 -7.68 -12.28 -38.68
N PRO A 151 -8.74 -12.13 -39.52
CA PRO A 151 -9.27 -10.82 -39.88
C PRO A 151 -9.67 -9.95 -38.68
N GLU A 152 -10.16 -10.57 -37.61
CA GLU A 152 -10.60 -9.91 -36.36
C GLU A 152 -9.47 -9.74 -35.32
N TYR A 153 -8.20 -10.07 -35.64
CA TYR A 153 -7.11 -10.09 -34.66
C TYR A 153 -6.85 -8.71 -34.03
N GLU A 154 -6.70 -7.67 -34.86
CA GLU A 154 -6.42 -6.31 -34.38
C GLU A 154 -7.57 -5.76 -33.52
N ASP A 155 -8.82 -5.98 -33.95
CA ASP A 155 -10.00 -5.55 -33.19
C ASP A 155 -10.10 -6.28 -31.84
N THR A 156 -9.80 -7.57 -31.81
CA THR A 156 -9.81 -8.38 -30.57
C THR A 156 -8.72 -7.92 -29.61
N ILE A 157 -7.51 -7.67 -30.09
CA ILE A 157 -6.40 -7.16 -29.26
C ILE A 157 -6.71 -5.77 -28.71
N ALA A 158 -7.35 -4.90 -29.51
CA ALA A 158 -7.74 -3.56 -29.07
C ALA A 158 -8.83 -3.60 -27.98
N TRP A 159 -9.72 -4.59 -28.02
CA TRP A 159 -10.76 -4.80 -27.01
C TRP A 159 -10.21 -5.41 -25.71
N LEU A 160 -9.25 -6.33 -25.80
CA LEU A 160 -8.64 -6.97 -24.64
C LEU A 160 -7.83 -5.98 -23.79
N LYS A 161 -7.84 -6.18 -22.46
CA LYS A 161 -6.97 -5.41 -21.55
C LYS A 161 -5.51 -5.60 -21.99
N LYS A 162 -4.74 -4.50 -22.01
CA LYS A 162 -3.33 -4.51 -22.41
C LYS A 162 -2.54 -5.56 -21.61
N GLY A 163 -1.89 -6.47 -22.32
CA GLY A 163 -1.08 -7.54 -21.71
C GLY A 163 -1.86 -8.80 -21.33
N PHE A 164 -3.10 -8.96 -21.82
CA PHE A 164 -3.85 -10.20 -21.64
C PHE A 164 -3.11 -11.40 -22.23
N ASP A 165 -2.81 -12.39 -21.38
CA ASP A 165 -2.27 -13.69 -21.76
C ASP A 165 -3.20 -14.77 -21.17
N PRO A 166 -3.89 -15.57 -22.01
CA PRO A 166 -4.84 -16.57 -21.53
C PRO A 166 -4.21 -17.68 -20.68
N GLU A 167 -2.89 -17.89 -20.76
CA GLU A 167 -2.20 -18.93 -19.99
C GLU A 167 -1.58 -18.40 -18.68
N HIS A 168 -1.49 -17.09 -18.52
CA HIS A 168 -0.85 -16.48 -17.35
C HIS A 168 -1.81 -16.37 -16.16
N PHE A 169 -1.35 -16.78 -14.97
CA PHE A 169 -2.04 -16.56 -13.72
C PHE A 169 -1.12 -15.84 -12.71
N ASP A 170 -1.49 -14.61 -12.33
CA ASP A 170 -0.78 -13.79 -11.36
C ASP A 170 -1.23 -14.10 -9.92
N LEU A 171 -0.59 -15.10 -9.31
CA LEU A 171 -0.87 -15.50 -7.94
C LEU A 171 -0.53 -14.40 -6.91
N GLU A 172 0.53 -13.64 -7.15
CA GLU A 172 0.99 -12.59 -6.23
C GLU A 172 0.00 -11.43 -6.22
N GLY A 173 -0.37 -10.91 -7.40
CA GLY A 173 -1.35 -9.84 -7.52
C GLY A 173 -2.74 -10.21 -6.96
N VAL A 174 -3.18 -11.46 -7.14
CA VAL A 174 -4.42 -11.94 -6.49
C VAL A 174 -4.32 -11.88 -4.97
N ASN A 175 -3.20 -12.34 -4.40
CA ASN A 175 -3.01 -12.32 -2.95
C ASN A 175 -2.87 -10.91 -2.38
N GLU A 176 -2.27 -9.98 -3.12
CA GLU A 176 -2.27 -8.56 -2.76
C GLU A 176 -3.69 -7.98 -2.69
N GLN A 177 -4.53 -8.26 -3.69
CA GLN A 177 -5.92 -7.82 -3.71
C GLN A 177 -6.75 -8.43 -2.55
N LEU A 178 -6.56 -9.73 -2.27
CA LEU A 178 -7.19 -10.39 -1.12
C LEU A 178 -6.78 -9.72 0.20
N LEU A 179 -5.50 -9.36 0.34
CA LEU A 179 -4.99 -8.67 1.52
C LEU A 179 -5.57 -7.27 1.68
N GLN A 180 -5.65 -6.49 0.59
CA GLN A 180 -6.26 -5.16 0.60
C GLN A 180 -7.72 -5.21 1.07
N LYS A 181 -8.47 -6.24 0.67
CA LYS A 181 -9.88 -6.43 1.06
C LYS A 181 -10.08 -7.33 2.30
N LYS A 182 -9.01 -7.71 3.02
CA LYS A 182 -9.04 -8.65 4.16
C LYS A 182 -10.15 -8.38 5.19
N LYS A 183 -10.35 -7.11 5.55
CA LYS A 183 -11.38 -6.70 6.53
C LYS A 183 -12.81 -6.98 6.07
N GLN A 184 -13.07 -6.89 4.77
CA GLN A 184 -14.39 -7.13 4.18
C GLN A 184 -14.65 -8.62 3.94
N LEU A 185 -13.60 -9.38 3.65
CA LEU A 185 -13.68 -10.79 3.30
C LEU A 185 -13.66 -11.74 4.52
N ASN A 186 -13.36 -11.24 5.72
CA ASN A 186 -13.36 -12.04 6.95
C ASN A 186 -14.53 -11.71 7.89
N PRO A 187 -14.87 -12.63 8.82
CA PRO A 187 -15.77 -12.32 9.92
C PRO A 187 -15.19 -11.22 10.83
N LYS A 188 -16.04 -10.35 11.35
CA LYS A 188 -15.61 -9.23 12.22
C LYS A 188 -14.90 -9.72 13.48
N GLU A 189 -15.34 -10.84 14.04
CA GLU A 189 -14.77 -11.50 15.21
C GLU A 189 -13.33 -11.97 14.94
N PHE A 190 -13.07 -12.45 13.73
CA PHE A 190 -11.74 -12.91 13.31
C PHE A 190 -10.72 -11.76 13.29
N ILE A 191 -11.13 -10.59 12.76
CA ILE A 191 -10.30 -9.39 12.73
C ILE A 191 -9.99 -8.87 14.15
N LYS A 192 -10.99 -8.85 15.05
CA LYS A 192 -10.80 -8.39 16.43
C LYS A 192 -9.78 -9.23 17.21
N VAL A 193 -9.80 -10.55 17.02
CA VAL A 193 -8.87 -11.48 17.69
C VAL A 193 -7.44 -11.25 17.20
N GLU A 194 -7.20 -11.07 15.90
CA GLU A 194 -5.88 -10.68 15.37
C GLU A 194 -5.41 -9.31 15.90
N GLU A 195 -6.30 -8.30 15.92
CA GLU A 195 -5.95 -6.96 16.40
C GLU A 195 -5.60 -6.93 17.91
N SER A 196 -6.18 -7.84 18.70
CA SER A 196 -5.89 -7.99 20.14
C SER A 196 -4.50 -8.58 20.45
N LYS A 197 -3.82 -9.17 19.46
CA LYS A 197 -2.44 -9.69 19.58
C LYS A 197 -1.37 -8.64 19.28
N LYS A 198 -1.75 -7.38 19.05
CA LYS A 198 -0.78 -6.27 18.95
C LYS A 198 -0.02 -6.11 20.27
N PRO A 199 1.26 -5.70 20.24
CA PRO A 199 2.07 -5.53 21.45
C PRO A 199 1.34 -4.65 22.46
N ILE A 200 1.39 -5.03 23.74
CA ILE A 200 0.78 -4.27 24.84
C ILE A 200 1.38 -2.86 24.80
N LYS A 201 0.59 -1.88 24.35
CA LYS A 201 1.03 -0.49 24.25
C LYS A 201 0.84 0.19 25.61
N LEU A 202 1.96 0.57 26.24
CA LEU A 202 1.91 1.44 27.41
C LEU A 202 1.41 2.82 26.99
N THR A 203 0.25 3.24 27.49
CA THR A 203 -0.29 4.58 27.21
C THR A 203 0.40 5.64 28.05
N THR A 204 0.47 6.89 27.57
CA THR A 204 1.08 8.02 28.31
C THR A 204 0.44 8.21 29.69
N ALA A 205 -0.87 7.99 29.82
CA ALA A 205 -1.58 8.07 31.10
C ALA A 205 -1.13 6.98 32.08
N LYS A 206 -0.97 5.75 31.61
CA LYS A 206 -0.50 4.62 32.44
C LYS A 206 0.97 4.78 32.80
N LEU A 207 1.80 5.23 31.86
CA LEU A 207 3.21 5.58 32.11
C LEU A 207 3.30 6.64 33.21
N LYS A 208 2.58 7.77 33.08
CA LYS A 208 2.60 8.85 34.08
C LYS A 208 2.21 8.35 35.47
N LYS A 209 1.17 7.53 35.56
CA LYS A 209 0.73 6.92 36.82
C LYS A 209 1.81 6.03 37.46
N GLN A 210 2.54 5.26 36.66
CA GLN A 210 3.63 4.42 37.15
C GLN A 210 4.84 5.24 37.58
N LEU A 211 5.25 6.23 36.79
CA LEU A 211 6.38 7.11 37.12
C LEU A 211 6.13 7.90 38.41
N GLN A 212 4.89 8.30 38.69
CA GLN A 212 4.51 8.97 39.94
C GLN A 212 4.66 8.10 41.20
N SER A 213 4.72 6.78 41.05
CA SER A 213 4.93 5.86 42.18
C SER A 213 6.40 5.53 42.43
N LEU A 214 7.31 5.95 41.55
CA LEU A 214 8.75 5.72 41.70
C LEU A 214 9.39 6.83 42.54
N SER A 215 10.40 6.45 43.32
CA SER A 215 11.29 7.38 43.99
C SER A 215 12.20 8.12 42.99
N GLN A 216 12.81 9.22 43.43
CA GLN A 216 13.75 9.97 42.61
C GLN A 216 14.94 9.10 42.13
N GLN A 217 15.45 8.21 42.98
CA GLN A 217 16.56 7.33 42.64
C GLN A 217 16.16 6.32 41.55
N GLU A 218 14.98 5.70 41.67
CA GLU A 218 14.46 4.76 40.67
C GLU A 218 14.18 5.44 39.33
N LEU A 219 13.74 6.71 39.34
CA LEU A 219 13.55 7.49 38.11
C LEU A 219 14.88 7.80 37.42
N ILE A 220 15.92 8.15 38.18
CA ILE A 220 17.27 8.38 37.65
C ILE A 220 17.80 7.08 37.02
N GLU A 221 17.68 5.95 37.72
CA GLU A 221 18.11 4.64 37.21
C GLU A 221 17.36 4.27 35.92
N LEU A 222 16.04 4.45 35.87
CA LEU A 222 15.24 4.20 34.67
C LEU A 222 15.67 5.08 33.49
N LEU A 223 15.95 6.37 33.71
CA LEU A 223 16.41 7.27 32.66
C LEU A 223 17.82 6.91 32.16
N VAL A 224 18.72 6.50 33.07
CA VAL A 224 20.07 6.04 32.71
C VAL A 224 20.01 4.74 31.91
N ASP A 225 19.15 3.79 32.30
CA ASP A 225 18.97 2.54 31.56
C ASP A 225 18.30 2.78 30.20
N THR A 226 17.37 3.74 30.13
CA THR A 226 16.76 4.19 28.86
C THR A 226 17.81 4.82 27.95
N PHE A 227 18.67 5.70 28.47
CA PHE A 227 19.79 6.29 27.75
C PHE A 227 20.75 5.22 27.19
N LYS A 228 21.09 4.19 27.98
CA LYS A 228 22.00 3.11 27.56
C LYS A 228 21.39 2.13 26.55
N SER A 229 20.07 1.98 26.55
CA SER A 229 19.38 0.94 25.75
C SER A 229 18.97 1.40 24.35
N SER A 230 18.97 2.70 24.06
CA SER A 230 18.54 3.22 22.75
C SER A 230 19.35 4.43 22.30
N LYS A 231 19.91 4.36 21.09
CA LYS A 231 20.64 5.48 20.49
C LYS A 231 19.76 6.72 20.30
N GLN A 232 18.47 6.52 20.00
CA GLN A 232 17.52 7.63 19.89
C GLN A 232 17.23 8.26 21.25
N ALA A 233 17.12 7.46 22.31
CA ALA A 233 16.97 7.99 23.67
C ALA A 233 18.22 8.73 24.14
N GLU A 234 19.41 8.21 23.80
CA GLU A 234 20.69 8.88 24.02
C GLU A 234 20.68 10.28 23.40
N LEU A 235 20.40 10.38 22.09
CA LEU A 235 20.34 11.67 21.38
C LEU A 235 19.30 12.63 21.96
N PHE A 236 18.08 12.12 22.22
CA PHE A 236 16.99 12.92 22.79
C PHE A 236 17.36 13.50 24.16
N LEU A 237 17.92 12.69 25.06
CA LEU A 237 18.32 13.14 26.38
C LEU A 237 19.53 14.06 26.32
N THR A 238 20.50 13.80 25.44
CA THR A 238 21.65 14.69 25.22
C THR A 238 21.17 16.09 24.83
N VAL A 239 20.27 16.21 23.85
CA VAL A 239 19.74 17.53 23.47
C VAL A 239 18.92 18.17 24.59
N LYS A 240 18.08 17.40 25.29
CA LYS A 240 17.25 17.95 26.38
C LYS A 240 18.06 18.40 27.61
N LEU A 241 19.23 17.80 27.86
CA LEU A 241 20.05 18.10 29.05
C LEU A 241 21.21 19.05 28.76
N ILE A 242 21.84 18.95 27.59
CA ILE A 242 22.97 19.81 27.19
C ILE A 242 22.48 21.07 26.47
N GLY A 243 21.36 20.99 25.74
CA GLY A 243 20.78 22.13 25.04
C GLY A 243 21.44 22.41 23.70
N GLU A 244 21.66 23.70 23.41
CA GLU A 244 22.05 24.20 22.09
C GLU A 244 23.40 23.65 21.59
N GLU A 245 24.41 23.55 22.47
CA GLU A 245 25.73 22.97 22.13
C GLU A 245 25.59 21.54 21.54
N ALA A 246 24.65 20.75 22.06
CA ALA A 246 24.39 19.41 21.51
C ALA A 246 23.68 19.46 20.15
N ILE A 247 22.82 20.45 19.91
CA ILE A 247 22.17 20.65 18.62
C ILE A 247 23.21 21.04 17.57
N GLU A 248 24.09 22.00 17.89
CA GLU A 248 25.19 22.42 17.03
C GLU A 248 26.14 21.27 16.71
N ALA A 249 26.46 20.41 17.69
CA ALA A 249 27.29 19.22 17.46
C ALA A 249 26.60 18.14 16.60
N LEU A 250 25.25 18.06 16.63
CA LEU A 250 24.48 17.09 15.85
C LEU A 250 24.22 17.54 14.41
N LEU A 251 24.10 18.84 14.17
CA LEU A 251 23.86 19.39 12.85
C LEU A 251 24.83 18.84 11.78
N PRO A 252 26.17 18.88 11.94
CA PRO A 252 27.09 18.36 10.92
C PRO A 252 26.97 16.85 10.74
N VAL A 253 26.57 16.10 11.78
CA VAL A 253 26.31 14.66 11.68
C VAL A 253 25.09 14.40 10.79
N TYR A 254 24.03 15.21 10.93
CA TYR A 254 22.82 15.08 10.12
C TYR A 254 23.00 15.64 8.71
N GLN A 255 23.77 16.72 8.52
CA GLN A 255 24.20 17.17 7.20
C GLN A 255 24.97 16.06 6.48
N LYS A 256 25.90 15.38 7.17
CA LYS A 256 26.59 14.22 6.60
C LYS A 256 25.63 13.11 6.21
N LYS A 257 24.68 12.75 7.08
CA LYS A 257 23.64 11.75 6.74
C LYS A 257 22.90 12.14 5.47
N VAL A 258 22.40 13.38 5.37
CA VAL A 258 21.70 13.87 4.18
C VAL A 258 22.61 13.79 2.96
N LYS A 259 23.85 14.28 3.06
CA LYS A 259 24.83 14.24 1.96
C LYS A 259 25.10 12.83 1.47
N ASP A 260 25.29 11.86 2.37
CA ASP A 260 25.58 10.46 2.02
C ASP A 260 24.44 9.76 1.24
N GLU A 261 23.23 10.31 1.29
CA GLU A 261 22.08 9.85 0.50
C GLU A 261 22.11 10.33 -0.96
N PHE A 262 22.85 11.39 -1.24
CA PHE A 262 23.15 11.89 -2.59
C PHE A 262 24.54 11.41 -3.04
N PHE A 263 25.56 11.77 -2.26
CA PHE A 263 26.99 11.60 -2.50
C PHE A 263 27.66 10.82 -1.35
N PRO A 264 27.56 9.49 -1.31
CA PRO A 264 28.23 8.69 -0.29
C PRO A 264 29.75 8.75 -0.43
N ASP A 265 30.48 8.69 0.70
CA ASP A 265 31.95 8.62 0.73
C ASP A 265 32.52 7.43 -0.10
N ARG A 266 31.74 6.37 -0.28
CA ARG A 266 32.11 5.16 -1.04
C ARG A 266 30.97 4.67 -1.90
N GLY A 267 31.29 4.26 -3.12
CA GLY A 267 30.34 3.72 -4.09
C GLY A 267 29.78 4.79 -5.03
N PHE A 268 28.73 4.43 -5.76
CA PHE A 268 28.05 5.34 -6.68
C PHE A 268 27.05 6.22 -5.93
N ALA A 269 26.75 7.38 -6.54
CA ALA A 269 25.63 8.23 -6.17
C ALA A 269 24.33 7.41 -6.00
N LYS A 270 23.58 7.67 -4.92
CA LYS A 270 22.43 6.83 -4.53
C LYS A 270 21.06 7.46 -4.78
N LEU A 271 20.96 8.79 -4.74
CA LEU A 271 19.72 9.55 -4.92
C LEU A 271 18.55 9.04 -4.04
N ARG A 272 18.78 8.84 -2.74
CA ARG A 272 17.75 8.32 -1.81
C ARG A 272 17.01 9.44 -1.09
N LEU A 273 16.16 10.16 -1.84
CA LEU A 273 15.42 11.34 -1.31
C LEU A 273 14.59 11.03 -0.06
N ALA A 274 13.95 9.85 0.00
CA ALA A 274 13.13 9.47 1.14
C ALA A 274 13.95 9.30 2.43
N ASP A 275 15.16 8.75 2.34
CA ASP A 275 16.02 8.53 3.50
C ASP A 275 16.69 9.84 3.96
N ALA A 276 17.03 10.72 3.02
CA ALA A 276 17.49 12.07 3.33
C ALA A 276 16.41 12.87 4.09
N LYS A 277 15.15 12.85 3.61
CA LYS A 277 14.02 13.50 4.31
C LYS A 277 13.76 12.89 5.69
N LYS A 278 13.88 11.56 5.84
CA LYS A 278 13.78 10.92 7.17
C LYS A 278 14.85 11.41 8.14
N ALA A 279 16.07 11.70 7.66
CA ALA A 279 17.12 12.25 8.51
C ALA A 279 16.75 13.65 9.02
N ILE A 280 16.15 14.49 8.16
CA ILE A 280 15.63 15.81 8.54
C ILE A 280 14.50 15.68 9.57
N ASP A 281 13.52 14.81 9.31
CA ASP A 281 12.40 14.56 10.22
C ASP A 281 12.85 14.03 11.60
N GLU A 282 13.87 13.16 11.61
CA GLU A 282 14.47 12.65 12.85
C GLU A 282 15.16 13.78 13.61
N PHE A 283 15.95 14.61 12.92
CA PHE A 283 16.62 15.76 13.52
C PHE A 283 15.61 16.73 14.16
N GLU A 284 14.59 17.16 13.41
CA GLU A 284 13.55 18.08 13.91
C GLU A 284 12.84 17.53 15.15
N LYS A 285 12.53 16.22 15.17
CA LYS A 285 11.86 15.58 16.32
C LYS A 285 12.73 15.54 17.57
N ILE A 286 14.04 15.32 17.40
CA ILE A 286 14.99 15.23 18.51
C ILE A 286 15.31 16.64 19.05
N THR A 287 15.59 17.58 18.15
CA THR A 287 16.08 18.91 18.53
C THR A 287 14.96 19.87 18.88
N GLN A 288 13.82 19.76 18.21
CA GLN A 288 12.72 20.71 18.29
C GLN A 288 13.20 22.16 18.06
N SER A 289 14.24 22.32 17.24
CA SER A 289 14.85 23.61 16.92
C SER A 289 14.50 24.02 15.49
N PRO A 290 13.60 25.01 15.31
CA PRO A 290 13.17 25.46 13.98
C PRO A 290 14.34 25.93 13.10
N ASN A 291 15.24 26.75 13.64
CA ASN A 291 16.34 27.37 12.89
C ASN A 291 17.36 26.32 12.39
N HIS A 292 17.81 25.42 13.27
CA HIS A 292 18.71 24.34 12.87
C HIS A 292 18.04 23.33 11.91
N THR A 293 16.71 23.18 12.00
CA THR A 293 15.97 22.35 11.05
C THR A 293 15.91 23.04 9.68
N LEU A 294 15.68 24.35 9.64
CA LEU A 294 15.71 25.16 8.43
C LEU A 294 17.07 25.06 7.72
N GLU A 295 18.16 25.16 8.48
CA GLU A 295 19.53 24.95 8.01
C GLU A 295 19.69 23.59 7.30
N LEU A 296 19.20 22.51 7.91
CA LEU A 296 19.30 21.17 7.33
C LEU A 296 18.37 20.98 6.11
N MET A 297 17.21 21.64 6.09
CA MET A 297 16.30 21.65 4.95
C MET A 297 16.91 22.37 3.74
N LEU A 298 17.51 23.55 3.95
CA LEU A 298 18.22 24.27 2.90
C LEU A 298 19.41 23.46 2.40
N PHE A 299 20.18 22.84 3.30
CA PHE A 299 21.26 21.94 2.93
C PHE A 299 20.79 20.77 2.04
N TYR A 300 19.62 20.18 2.31
CA TYR A 300 19.03 19.16 1.44
C TYR A 300 18.72 19.71 0.04
N VAL A 301 18.20 20.94 -0.08
CA VAL A 301 17.93 21.58 -1.37
C VAL A 301 19.25 21.80 -2.12
N GLU A 302 20.27 22.31 -1.44
CA GLU A 302 21.63 22.48 -1.97
C GLU A 302 22.19 21.16 -2.51
N MET A 303 22.04 20.05 -1.77
CA MET A 303 22.46 18.72 -2.23
C MET A 303 21.67 18.23 -3.45
N GLY A 304 20.37 18.54 -3.54
CA GLY A 304 19.56 18.25 -4.72
C GLY A 304 20.06 19.01 -5.95
N VAL A 305 20.27 20.31 -5.84
CA VAL A 305 20.77 21.14 -6.95
C VAL A 305 22.17 20.68 -7.38
N GLU A 306 23.06 20.44 -6.42
CA GLU A 306 24.41 19.91 -6.69
C GLU A 306 24.36 18.56 -7.41
N PHE A 307 23.41 17.70 -7.06
CA PHE A 307 23.24 16.40 -7.70
C PHE A 307 22.89 16.52 -9.19
N THR A 308 21.95 17.42 -9.52
CA THR A 308 21.62 17.69 -10.92
C THR A 308 22.80 18.31 -11.67
N ASN A 309 23.53 19.24 -11.06
CA ASN A 309 24.72 19.82 -11.70
C ASN A 309 25.83 18.80 -11.94
N ALA A 310 25.95 17.79 -11.07
CA ALA A 310 26.96 16.73 -11.21
C ALA A 310 26.58 15.64 -12.23
N TYR A 311 25.30 15.29 -12.35
CA TYR A 311 24.85 14.12 -13.11
C TYR A 311 23.90 14.43 -14.28
N GLY A 312 23.52 15.70 -14.46
CA GLY A 312 22.56 16.14 -15.47
C GLY A 312 21.11 15.91 -15.06
N ASP A 313 20.21 15.94 -16.06
CA ASP A 313 18.77 15.81 -15.84
C ASP A 313 18.38 14.48 -15.20
N ILE A 314 17.50 14.55 -14.19
CA ILE A 314 17.05 13.38 -13.42
C ILE A 314 15.66 12.93 -13.88
N ASP A 315 14.60 13.41 -13.23
CA ASP A 315 13.21 13.21 -13.63
C ASP A 315 12.30 14.25 -12.94
N SER A 316 11.04 14.33 -13.38
CA SER A 316 10.07 15.29 -12.83
C SER A 316 9.77 15.07 -11.34
N ARG A 317 9.80 13.82 -10.85
CA ARG A 317 9.51 13.50 -9.44
C ARG A 317 10.61 14.00 -8.52
N PHE A 318 11.85 13.90 -8.96
CA PHE A 318 13.02 14.46 -8.29
C PHE A 318 12.88 15.99 -8.17
N TYR A 319 12.65 16.69 -9.28
CA TYR A 319 12.54 18.15 -9.28
C TYR A 319 11.37 18.63 -8.43
N GLU A 320 10.19 18.00 -8.54
CA GLU A 320 9.03 18.29 -7.68
C GLU A 320 9.36 18.11 -6.19
N SER A 321 10.17 17.09 -5.86
CA SER A 321 10.58 16.81 -4.48
C SER A 321 11.53 17.86 -3.91
N ILE A 322 12.46 18.40 -4.72
CA ILE A 322 13.36 19.49 -4.32
C ILE A 322 12.59 20.82 -4.21
N LEU A 323 11.76 21.15 -5.21
CA LEU A 323 10.92 22.36 -5.20
C LEU A 323 10.01 22.42 -3.98
N LYS A 324 9.37 21.30 -3.61
CA LYS A 324 8.54 21.25 -2.39
C LYS A 324 9.33 21.51 -1.10
N MET A 325 10.57 21.01 -1.02
CA MET A 325 11.42 21.30 0.14
C MET A 325 11.84 22.76 0.16
N PHE A 326 12.21 23.32 -1.00
CA PHE A 326 12.58 24.73 -1.12
C PHE A 326 11.41 25.66 -0.78
N ALA A 327 10.20 25.38 -1.27
CA ALA A 327 9.00 26.10 -0.86
C ALA A 327 8.78 26.04 0.67
N SER A 328 9.00 24.87 1.28
CA SER A 328 8.89 24.72 2.75
C SER A 328 9.96 25.53 3.51
N VAL A 329 11.15 25.72 2.93
CA VAL A 329 12.19 26.61 3.49
C VAL A 329 11.72 28.06 3.44
N ILE A 330 11.23 28.52 2.28
CA ILE A 330 10.72 29.89 2.10
C ILE A 330 9.51 30.17 2.98
N ASP A 331 8.57 29.22 3.10
CA ASP A 331 7.41 29.34 3.98
C ASP A 331 7.83 29.55 5.45
N ARG A 332 8.88 28.85 5.91
CA ARG A 332 9.41 29.00 7.27
C ARG A 332 10.08 30.36 7.48
N ILE A 333 10.79 30.87 6.48
CA ILE A 333 11.40 32.21 6.53
C ILE A 333 10.33 33.29 6.57
N ASN A 334 9.28 33.15 5.75
CA ASN A 334 8.17 34.09 5.71
C ASN A 334 7.29 34.06 6.97
N ALA A 335 7.28 32.92 7.68
CA ALA A 335 6.59 32.77 8.95
C ALA A 335 7.34 33.38 10.14
N ASP A 336 8.61 33.80 9.96
CA ASP A 336 9.31 34.56 10.97
C ASP A 336 8.69 35.94 11.12
N ASP A 337 8.47 36.35 12.37
CA ASP A 337 7.93 37.68 12.68
C ASP A 337 9.00 38.78 12.47
N GLY A 338 10.29 38.40 12.43
CA GLY A 338 11.45 39.27 12.29
C GLY A 338 12.16 39.17 10.93
N TYR A 339 13.29 39.87 10.83
CA TYR A 339 14.16 39.89 9.65
C TYR A 339 15.37 38.94 9.81
N ASP A 340 15.60 38.43 11.02
CA ASP A 340 16.83 37.72 11.40
C ASP A 340 17.05 36.45 10.57
N LEU A 341 16.00 35.63 10.37
CA LEU A 341 16.10 34.42 9.54
C LEU A 341 16.31 34.74 8.06
N PHE A 342 15.76 35.84 7.56
CA PHE A 342 16.02 36.22 6.18
C PHE A 342 17.45 36.71 6.03
N GLU A 343 17.92 37.60 6.91
CA GLU A 343 19.30 38.10 6.91
C GLU A 343 20.34 36.96 6.99
N GLU A 344 20.07 35.94 7.81
CA GLU A 344 20.97 34.78 7.97
C GLU A 344 21.06 33.92 6.70
N PHE A 345 19.95 33.75 5.97
CA PHE A 345 19.84 32.76 4.89
C PHE A 345 19.77 33.34 3.47
N GLU A 346 19.56 34.65 3.30
CA GLU A 346 19.33 35.32 2.01
C GLU A 346 20.42 34.98 0.99
N GLU A 347 21.70 35.15 1.35
CA GLU A 347 22.81 34.91 0.42
C GLU A 347 22.85 33.46 -0.07
N ARG A 348 22.60 32.49 0.82
CA ARG A 348 22.62 31.06 0.47
C ARG A 348 21.42 30.67 -0.38
N ILE A 349 20.27 31.24 -0.09
CA ILE A 349 19.05 31.01 -0.86
C ILE A 349 19.20 31.57 -2.27
N ALA A 350 19.69 32.80 -2.41
CA ALA A 350 19.97 33.38 -3.72
C ALA A 350 21.00 32.52 -4.49
N ALA A 351 22.07 32.09 -3.81
CA ALA A 351 23.11 31.26 -4.43
C ALA A 351 22.60 29.89 -4.88
N VAL A 352 21.70 29.23 -4.13
CA VAL A 352 21.15 27.94 -4.57
C VAL A 352 20.22 28.09 -5.78
N VAL A 353 19.48 29.21 -5.88
CA VAL A 353 18.65 29.53 -7.05
C VAL A 353 19.52 29.82 -8.27
N GLU A 354 20.56 30.64 -8.12
CA GLU A 354 21.52 30.94 -9.21
C GLU A 354 22.16 29.65 -9.76
N LYS A 355 22.55 28.72 -8.88
CA LYS A 355 23.10 27.41 -9.28
C LYS A 355 22.15 26.51 -10.07
N THR A 356 20.88 26.88 -10.21
CA THR A 356 19.93 26.16 -11.07
C THR A 356 19.87 26.69 -12.49
N GLU A 357 20.57 27.79 -12.81
CA GLU A 357 20.59 28.36 -14.14
C GLU A 357 21.06 27.32 -15.18
N GLY A 358 20.28 27.16 -16.24
CA GLY A 358 20.55 26.18 -17.30
C GLY A 358 20.09 24.75 -17.00
N ILE A 359 19.55 24.46 -15.81
CA ILE A 359 18.88 23.18 -15.54
C ILE A 359 17.50 23.16 -16.23
N GLY A 360 17.20 22.07 -16.93
CA GLY A 360 15.97 21.89 -17.70
C GLY A 360 14.70 21.72 -16.86
N TRP A 361 13.63 21.23 -17.49
CA TRP A 361 12.34 20.90 -16.83
C TRP A 361 11.59 22.07 -16.19
N GLY A 362 11.93 23.31 -16.55
CA GLY A 362 11.39 24.48 -15.88
C GLY A 362 11.85 24.62 -14.43
N PHE A 363 12.89 23.86 -14.02
CA PHE A 363 13.28 23.77 -12.61
C PHE A 363 13.82 25.10 -12.09
N HIS A 364 14.64 25.78 -12.91
CA HIS A 364 15.16 27.10 -12.59
C HIS A 364 14.05 28.14 -12.39
N GLU A 365 13.11 28.20 -13.33
CA GLU A 365 12.00 29.15 -13.31
C GLU A 365 11.09 28.91 -12.09
N ASN A 366 10.87 27.64 -11.72
CA ASN A 366 10.10 27.32 -10.51
C ASN A 366 10.87 27.69 -9.23
N MET A 367 12.20 27.48 -9.17
CA MET A 367 13.02 27.93 -8.04
C MET A 367 13.00 29.46 -7.91
N GLN A 368 13.14 30.19 -9.01
CA GLN A 368 13.03 31.65 -9.04
C GLN A 368 11.64 32.12 -8.58
N TYR A 369 10.57 31.50 -9.09
CA TYR A 369 9.20 31.85 -8.68
C TYR A 369 8.98 31.66 -7.17
N ILE A 370 9.50 30.59 -6.59
CA ILE A 370 9.42 30.35 -5.14
C ILE A 370 10.29 31.38 -4.37
N HIS A 371 11.47 31.70 -4.89
CA HIS A 371 12.37 32.70 -4.30
C HIS A 371 11.74 34.09 -4.23
N GLU A 372 11.08 34.53 -5.31
CA GLU A 372 10.37 35.81 -5.37
C GLU A 372 9.18 35.90 -4.40
N ALA A 373 8.74 34.79 -3.81
CA ALA A 373 7.70 34.77 -2.79
C ALA A 373 8.22 35.12 -1.38
N ILE A 374 9.52 35.36 -1.21
CA ILE A 374 10.08 35.83 0.06
C ILE A 374 9.54 37.23 0.38
N ARG A 375 9.00 37.39 1.59
CA ARG A 375 8.32 38.61 2.06
C ARG A 375 9.22 39.86 2.07
N TRP A 376 10.53 39.66 2.17
CA TRP A 376 11.52 40.70 2.43
C TRP A 376 12.31 41.15 1.18
N LEU A 377 12.10 40.49 0.04
CA LEU A 377 12.57 40.92 -1.29
C LEU A 377 11.61 41.95 -1.88
#